data_AF-A0AAF0BJW3-F1
#
_entry.id   AF-A0AAF0BJW3-F1
#
_cell.length_a   1.000
_cell.length_b   1.000
_cell.length_c   1.000
_cell.angle_alpha   90.00
_cell.angle_beta   90.00
_cell.angle_gamma   90.00
#
_symmetry.space_group_name_H-M   'P 1'
#
loop_
_entity.id
_entity.type
_entity.pdbx_description
1 polymer ?
#
loop_
_entity_poly.entity_id
_entity_poly.type
_entity_poly.pdbx_seq_one_letter_code
_entity_poly.pdbx_strand_id
1 'polypeptide(L)' 'MNSVNGWCERCLKKKIYRKGYIVHHKIYLNEDNINDPEITLGWDNLEYVCLDCHNAEHFGKYSPVRDDVMFDEFGDLILK' A
#
# COMPACT_ATOMS: atom_id res chain seq x y z
N MET A 1 -2.52 -12.22 19.40
CA MET A 1 -2.31 -12.48 17.97
C MET A 1 -3.65 -12.34 17.26
N ASN A 2 -3.93 -11.17 16.69
CA ASN A 2 -5.23 -10.87 16.11
C ASN A 2 -5.11 -10.91 14.59
N SER A 3 -5.47 -12.06 14.01
CA SER A 3 -5.63 -12.18 12.56
C SER A 3 -6.86 -11.39 12.10
N VAL A 4 -6.78 -10.77 10.93
CA VAL A 4 -7.87 -9.99 10.32
C VAL A 4 -8.70 -10.82 9.32
N ASN A 5 -8.66 -12.15 9.45
CA ASN A 5 -9.40 -13.10 8.61
C ASN A 5 -9.17 -12.92 7.09
N GLY A 6 -7.96 -12.46 6.74
CA GLY A 6 -7.53 -12.22 5.36
C GLY A 6 -8.16 -10.98 4.71
N TRP A 7 -8.81 -10.10 5.45
CA TRP A 7 -9.41 -8.89 4.93
C TRP A 7 -8.46 -7.70 4.97
N CYS A 8 -8.51 -6.84 3.96
CA CYS A 8 -7.84 -5.55 3.99
C CYS A 8 -8.42 -4.69 5.11
N GLU A 9 -7.59 -4.30 6.08
CA GLU A 9 -8.02 -3.55 7.26
C GLU A 9 -8.59 -2.17 6.89
N ARG A 10 -7.95 -1.47 5.95
CA ARG A 10 -8.39 -0.15 5.47
C ARG A 10 -9.72 -0.22 4.72
N CYS A 11 -9.93 -1.27 3.90
CA CYS A 11 -11.21 -1.48 3.21
C CYS A 11 -12.31 -1.85 4.20
N LEU A 12 -12.03 -2.74 5.15
CA LEU A 12 -13.01 -3.22 6.13
C LEU A 12 -13.51 -2.07 7.03
N LYS A 13 -12.62 -1.16 7.44
CA LYS A 13 -12.98 0.10 8.15
C LYS A 13 -13.99 0.96 7.37
N LYS A 14 -13.97 0.88 6.04
CA LYS A 14 -14.89 1.57 5.12
C LYS A 14 -16.10 0.72 4.72
N LYS A 15 -16.31 -0.45 5.33
CA LYS A 15 -17.33 -1.46 4.96
C LYS A 15 -17.20 -1.96 3.52
N ILE A 16 -15.97 -1.95 2.97
CA ILE A 16 -15.63 -2.53 1.68
C ILE A 16 -14.98 -3.90 1.93
N TYR A 17 -15.56 -4.95 1.38
CA TYR A 17 -15.06 -6.32 1.59
C TYR A 17 -14.08 -6.69 0.48
N ARG A 18 -12.79 -6.50 0.75
CA ARG A 18 -11.69 -6.85 -0.17
C ARG A 18 -10.61 -7.61 0.58
N LYS A 19 -10.09 -8.68 -0.02
CA LYS A 19 -8.97 -9.43 0.55
C LYS A 19 -7.71 -8.55 0.62
N GLY A 20 -6.94 -8.71 1.68
CA GLY A 20 -5.60 -8.15 1.72
C GLY A 20 -4.69 -8.89 0.73
N TYR A 21 -3.53 -8.32 0.49
CA TYR A 21 -2.54 -8.84 -0.44
C TYR A 21 -1.13 -8.68 0.14
N ILE A 22 -0.83 -7.54 0.75
CA ILE A 22 0.49 -7.18 1.27
C ILE A 22 0.37 -6.78 2.75
N VAL A 23 1.37 -7.15 3.56
CA VAL A 23 1.57 -6.60 4.90
C VAL A 23 2.39 -5.32 4.76
N HIS A 24 1.92 -4.23 5.36
CA HIS A 24 2.48 -2.90 5.24
C HIS A 24 2.88 -2.34 6.62
N HIS A 25 4.03 -1.65 6.68
CA HIS A 25 4.49 -0.92 7.86
C HIS A 25 3.86 0.46 7.94
N LYS A 26 3.13 0.76 9.02
CA LYS A 26 2.47 2.06 9.26
C LYS A 26 3.48 3.18 9.52
N ILE A 27 4.51 2.87 10.31
CA ILE A 27 5.73 3.65 10.49
C ILE A 27 6.73 3.09 9.50
N TYR A 28 7.15 3.91 8.54
CA TYR A 28 8.08 3.49 7.50
C TYR A 28 9.44 3.12 8.08
N LEU A 29 9.98 2.03 7.53
CA LEU A 29 11.34 1.64 7.80
C LEU A 29 12.32 2.60 7.12
N ASN A 30 13.39 2.89 7.82
CA ASN A 30 14.52 3.68 7.37
C ASN A 30 15.80 3.13 8.03
N GLU A 31 16.94 3.72 7.68
CA GLU A 31 18.25 3.26 8.15
C GLU A 31 18.39 3.31 9.67
N ASP A 32 17.72 4.27 10.33
CA ASP A 32 17.81 4.47 11.78
C ASP A 32 16.96 3.46 12.57
N ASN A 33 15.83 3.01 12.01
CA ASN A 33 14.85 2.19 12.73
C ASN A 33 14.79 0.71 12.27
N ILE A 34 15.51 0.33 11.22
CA ILE A 34 15.44 -1.03 10.66
C ILE A 34 15.93 -2.14 11.60
N ASN A 35 16.70 -1.80 12.64
CA ASN A 35 17.20 -2.75 13.62
C ASN A 35 16.31 -2.86 14.88
N ASP A 36 15.24 -2.07 14.97
CA ASP A 36 14.28 -2.13 16.07
C ASP A 36 13.20 -3.21 15.78
N PRO A 37 13.18 -4.34 16.50
CA PRO A 37 12.20 -5.40 16.29
C PRO A 37 10.77 -4.97 16.59
N GLU A 38 10.57 -4.00 17.48
CA GLU A 38 9.23 -3.49 17.80
C GLU A 38 8.66 -2.68 16.63
N ILE A 39 9.51 -2.08 15.79
CA ILE A 39 9.10 -1.36 14.58
C ILE A 39 9.02 -2.32 13.39
N THR A 40 10.01 -3.18 13.21
CA THR A 40 10.12 -4.04 12.01
C THR A 40 9.18 -5.24 12.03
N LEU A 41 8.94 -5.82 13.22
CA LEU A 41 8.16 -7.05 13.43
C LEU A 41 6.95 -6.85 14.34
N GLY A 42 6.83 -5.71 15.02
CA GLY A 42 5.74 -5.43 15.94
C GLY A 42 4.38 -5.33 15.24
N TRP A 43 3.40 -6.11 15.71
CA TRP A 43 2.04 -6.15 15.15
C TRP A 43 1.35 -4.79 15.12
N ASP A 44 1.66 -3.91 16.08
CA ASP A 44 1.08 -2.58 16.15
C ASP A 44 1.53 -1.71 14.96
N ASN A 45 2.72 -1.96 14.43
CA ASN A 45 3.25 -1.27 13.25
C ASN A 45 2.89 -1.94 11.92
N LEU A 46 2.28 -3.12 11.94
CA LEU A 46 1.87 -3.82 10.72
C LEU A 46 0.37 -3.62 10.45
N GLU A 47 0.00 -3.59 9.17
CA GLU A 47 -1.38 -3.74 8.71
C GLU A 47 -1.46 -4.62 7.46
N TYR A 48 -2.52 -5.41 7.34
CA TYR A 48 -2.78 -6.19 6.14
C TYR A 48 -3.71 -5.41 5.20
N VAL A 49 -3.21 -5.09 4.00
CA VAL A 49 -3.90 -4.22 3.04
C VAL A 49 -3.96 -4.83 1.64
N CYS A 50 -4.98 -4.47 0.87
CA CYS A 50 -5.05 -4.82 -0.55
C CYS A 50 -4.04 -4.00 -1.36
N LEU A 51 -3.73 -4.45 -2.59
CA LEU A 51 -2.77 -3.77 -3.47
C LEU A 51 -3.16 -2.31 -3.75
N ASP A 52 -4.45 -2.02 -3.96
CA ASP A 52 -4.90 -0.64 -4.22
C ASP A 52 -4.70 0.29 -3.02
N CYS A 53 -4.94 -0.20 -1.80
CA CYS A 53 -4.71 0.59 -0.60
C CYS A 53 -3.22 0.83 -0.36
N HIS A 54 -2.37 -0.16 -0.64
CA HIS A 54 -0.93 -0.02 -0.59
C HIS A 54 -0.41 0.98 -1.63
N ASN A 55 -0.88 0.88 -2.88
CA ASN A 55 -0.46 1.78 -3.95
C ASN A 55 -0.97 3.21 -3.73
N ALA A 56 -2.17 3.40 -3.19
CA ALA A 56 -2.65 4.72 -2.83
C ALA A 56 -1.76 5.39 -1.77
N GLU A 57 -1.22 4.62 -0.82
CA GLU A 57 -0.30 5.12 0.20
C GLU A 57 1.05 5.56 -0.41
N HIS A 58 1.68 4.71 -1.21
CA HIS A 58 3.02 4.99 -1.75
C HIS A 58 3.04 5.85 -3.02
N PHE A 59 2.00 5.77 -3.85
CA PHE A 59 1.97 6.33 -5.19
C PHE A 59 0.75 7.22 -5.47
N GLY A 60 -0.20 7.34 -4.52
CA GLY A 60 -1.44 8.09 -4.76
C GLY A 60 -1.28 9.61 -4.80
N LYS A 61 -0.13 10.15 -4.38
CA LYS A 61 0.10 11.61 -4.31
C LYS A 61 0.39 12.24 -5.68
N TYR A 62 1.02 11.50 -6.58
CA TYR A 62 1.42 12.02 -7.88
C TYR A 62 0.96 11.08 -8.98
N SER A 63 0.58 11.65 -10.12
CA SER A 63 0.34 10.86 -11.32
C SER A 63 1.63 10.12 -11.70
N PRO A 64 1.55 8.85 -12.11
CA PRO A 64 2.72 8.12 -12.64
C PRO A 64 3.26 8.74 -13.93
N VAL A 65 2.49 9.62 -14.56
CA VAL A 65 2.79 10.28 -15.82
C VAL A 65 2.63 11.80 -15.70
N ARG A 66 3.36 12.55 -16.54
CA ARG A 66 3.13 13.98 -16.73
C ARG A 66 1.72 14.23 -17.29
N ASP A 67 1.23 15.45 -17.14
CA ASP A 67 -0.11 15.81 -17.58
C ASP A 67 -0.33 15.69 -19.10
N ASP A 68 0.74 15.73 -19.90
CA ASP A 68 0.74 15.71 -21.36
C ASP A 68 0.92 14.32 -21.99
N VAL A 69 1.06 13.24 -21.18
CA VAL A 69 1.28 11.87 -21.70
C VAL A 69 0.40 10.81 -21.03
N MET A 70 0.07 9.74 -21.74
CA MET A 70 -0.68 8.59 -21.23
C MET A 70 -0.13 7.27 -21.79
N PHE A 71 -0.48 6.15 -21.15
CA PHE A 71 -0.23 4.82 -21.71
C PHE A 71 -1.37 4.42 -22.63
N ASP A 72 -1.06 3.88 -23.80
CA ASP A 72 -2.03 3.27 -24.71
C ASP A 72 -2.37 1.81 -24.30
N GLU A 73 -3.17 1.13 -25.12
CA GLU A 73 -3.58 -0.26 -24.85
C GLU A 73 -2.44 -1.29 -24.91
N PHE A 74 -1.32 -0.94 -25.56
CA PHE A 74 -0.11 -1.76 -25.65
C PHE A 74 0.87 -1.46 -24.52
N GLY A 75 0.60 -0.42 -23.73
CA GLY A 75 1.47 0.04 -22.65
C GLY A 75 2.56 1.00 -23.12
N ASP A 76 2.44 1.55 -24.34
CA ASP A 76 3.36 2.56 -24.86
C ASP A 76 3.00 3.95 -24.32
N LEU A 77 4.02 4.76 -23.99
CA LEU A 77 3.82 6.12 -23.51
C LEU A 77 3.63 7.08 -24.71
N ILE A 78 2.41 7.57 -24.90
CA ILE A 78 2.02 8.47 -25.98
C ILE A 78 1.65 9.86 -25.44
N LEU A 79 1.69 10.88 -26.31
CA LEU A 79 1.09 12.18 -26.00
C LEU A 79 -0.43 12.02 -25.90
N LYS A 80 -1.05 12.70 -24.91
CA LYS A 80 -2.52 12.73 -24.77
C LYS A 80 -3.20 13.49 -25.91
#